data_AF-D1KDA5-F1
#
_entry.id   AF-D1KDA5-F1
#
_cell.length_a   1.000
_cell.length_b   1.000
_cell.length_c   1.000
_cell.angle_alpha   90.00
_cell.angle_beta   90.00
_cell.angle_gamma   90.00
#
_symmetry.space_group_name_H-M   'P 1'
#
loop_
_entity.id
_entity.type
_entity.pdbx_description
1 polymer ?
#
loop_
_entity_poly.entity_id
_entity_poly.type
_entity_poly.pdbx_seq_one_letter_code
_entity_poly.pdbx_strand_id
1 'polypeptide(L)'
;MQKYIEKYSTRIVAVILGALFLISGNAFARTTIVSATVDSIEPIYMNYNVEKITKRCQAKTPKMLRNCWNVNYKKRKQISLKGYRVKLSYKGKKFTARMRKKPSNEQLKIRVRNDLLNQPTSVAINASVVY
;
A
#
# COMPACT_ATOMS: atom_id res chain seq x y z
N MET A 1 -7.65 -57.56 -13.99
CA MET A 1 -6.70 -56.57 -13.41
C MET A 1 -7.41 -55.79 -12.31
N GLN A 2 -7.21 -56.17 -11.06
CA GLN A 2 -7.81 -55.49 -9.91
C GLN A 2 -6.86 -54.38 -9.46
N LYS A 3 -7.24 -53.11 -9.69
CA LYS A 3 -6.48 -51.95 -9.23
C LYS A 3 -6.53 -51.91 -7.70
N TYR A 4 -5.41 -52.20 -7.06
CA TYR A 4 -5.21 -51.96 -5.63
C TYR A 4 -5.21 -50.45 -5.40
N ILE A 5 -6.27 -49.92 -4.80
CA ILE A 5 -6.26 -48.59 -4.21
C ILE A 5 -5.66 -48.76 -2.82
N GLU A 6 -4.41 -48.35 -2.64
CA GLU A 6 -3.76 -48.32 -1.33
C GLU A 6 -4.58 -47.43 -0.40
N LYS A 7 -5.21 -48.06 0.60
CA LYS A 7 -5.98 -47.38 1.63
C LYS A 7 -5.00 -46.83 2.66
N TYR A 8 -4.50 -45.62 2.43
CA TYR A 8 -3.62 -44.93 3.38
C TYR A 8 -4.32 -44.76 4.73
N SER A 9 -3.62 -45.16 5.80
CA SER A 9 -4.14 -45.11 7.17
C SER A 9 -4.53 -43.68 7.54
N THR A 10 -5.76 -43.48 7.98
CA THR A 10 -6.32 -42.17 8.38
C THR A 10 -5.48 -41.49 9.47
N ARG A 11 -4.75 -42.25 10.28
CA ARG A 11 -3.79 -41.74 11.27
C ARG A 11 -2.60 -41.02 10.62
N ILE A 12 -2.10 -41.53 9.50
CA ILE A 12 -0.98 -40.91 8.77
C ILE A 12 -1.42 -39.60 8.13
N VAL A 13 -2.62 -39.57 7.54
CA VAL A 13 -3.20 -38.36 6.95
C VAL A 13 -3.43 -37.28 8.02
N ALA A 14 -3.89 -37.65 9.21
CA ALA A 14 -4.09 -36.72 10.33
C ALA A 14 -2.78 -36.12 10.85
N VAL A 15 -1.70 -36.92 10.93
CA VAL A 15 -0.37 -36.44 11.33
C VAL A 15 0.19 -35.46 10.30
N ILE A 16 0.03 -35.75 9.01
CA ILE A 16 0.48 -34.86 7.93
C ILE A 16 -0.30 -33.54 7.94
N LEU A 17 -1.63 -33.59 8.14
CA LEU A 17 -2.45 -32.38 8.24
C LEU A 17 -2.08 -31.54 9.49
N GLY A 18 -1.83 -32.19 10.62
CA GLY A 18 -1.39 -31.52 11.85
C GLY A 18 -0.02 -30.84 11.69
N ALA A 19 0.92 -31.49 11.00
CA ALA A 19 2.23 -30.92 10.70
C ALA A 19 2.13 -29.69 9.76
N LEU A 20 1.25 -29.73 8.76
CA LEU A 20 1.00 -28.59 7.86
C LEU A 20 0.40 -27.38 8.60
N PHE A 21 -0.42 -27.60 9.63
CA PHE A 21 -1.02 -26.54 10.44
C PHE A 21 -0.01 -25.85 11.37
N LEU A 22 1.05 -26.55 11.80
CA LEU A 22 2.14 -25.96 12.58
C LEU A 22 3.08 -25.11 11.72
N ILE A 23 3.14 -25.37 10.41
CA ILE A 23 3.98 -24.63 9.45
C ILE A 23 3.25 -23.40 8.90
N SER A 24 1.93 -23.26 9.08
CA SER A 24 1.20 -22.02 8.79
C SER A 24 1.46 -20.94 9.86
N GLY A 25 2.74 -20.68 10.11
CA GLY A 25 3.19 -19.49 10.81
C GLY A 25 2.83 -18.28 9.96
N ASN A 26 1.76 -17.60 10.35
CA ASN A 26 1.33 -16.29 9.90
C ASN A 26 2.49 -15.44 9.35
N ALA A 27 2.64 -15.37 8.02
CA ALA A 27 3.58 -14.50 7.34
C ALA A 27 3.13 -13.02 7.35
N PHE A 28 2.51 -12.58 8.45
CA PHE A 28 2.23 -11.17 8.66
C PHE A 28 3.54 -10.51 9.06
N ALA A 29 4.06 -9.66 8.17
CA ALA A 29 5.19 -8.82 8.48
C ALA A 29 4.90 -7.99 9.74
N ARG A 30 5.55 -8.33 10.87
CA ARG A 30 5.38 -7.63 12.14
C ARG A 30 5.75 -6.16 11.91
N THR A 31 4.88 -5.24 12.34
CA THR A 31 5.14 -3.81 12.28
C THR A 31 5.27 -3.24 13.69
N THR A 32 6.05 -2.16 13.82
CA THR A 32 6.21 -1.39 15.06
C THR A 32 6.02 0.08 14.78
N ILE A 33 5.62 0.82 15.82
CA ILE A 33 5.50 2.27 15.76
C ILE A 33 6.75 2.87 16.42
N VAL A 34 7.43 3.75 15.70
CA VAL A 34 8.63 4.45 16.19
C VAL A 34 8.45 5.95 16.03
N SER A 35 9.06 6.74 16.91
CA SER A 35 9.18 8.19 16.73
C SER A 35 10.41 8.49 15.89
N ALA A 36 10.23 8.97 14.68
CA ALA A 36 11.30 9.31 13.76
C ALA A 36 11.46 10.82 13.64
N THR A 37 12.71 11.31 13.60
CA THR A 37 13.04 12.72 13.43
C THR A 37 12.77 13.14 12.00
N VAL A 38 12.23 14.34 11.78
CA VAL A 38 12.04 14.94 10.47
C VAL A 38 13.35 15.57 10.01
N ASP A 39 13.98 14.99 8.99
CA ASP A 39 15.22 15.52 8.42
C ASP A 39 14.93 16.61 7.38
N SER A 40 13.93 16.39 6.51
CA SER A 40 13.57 17.35 5.47
C SER A 40 12.14 17.19 4.99
N ILE A 41 11.57 18.28 4.48
CA ILE A 41 10.21 18.33 3.93
C ILE A 41 10.27 18.93 2.52
N GLU A 42 9.92 18.13 1.53
CA GLU A 42 9.90 18.52 0.11
C GLU A 42 8.45 18.60 -0.39
N PRO A 43 7.98 19.75 -0.93
CA PRO A 43 6.65 19.83 -1.52
C PRO A 43 6.57 19.00 -2.80
N ILE A 44 5.46 18.28 -2.98
CA ILE A 44 5.14 17.53 -4.19
C ILE A 44 4.13 18.34 -4.97
N TYR A 45 4.58 18.95 -6.05
CA TYR A 45 3.72 19.64 -7.02
C TYR A 45 3.32 18.69 -8.15
N MET A 46 2.08 18.80 -8.63
CA MET A 46 1.72 18.35 -9.97
C MET A 46 1.60 19.56 -10.87
N ASN A 47 2.09 19.43 -12.11
CA ASN A 47 1.97 20.45 -13.16
C ASN A 47 0.66 20.35 -13.95
N TYR A 48 -0.22 19.41 -13.58
CA TYR A 48 -1.57 19.31 -14.13
C TYR A 48 -2.61 19.08 -13.05
N ASN A 49 -3.83 19.55 -13.34
CA ASN A 49 -5.04 19.14 -12.66
C ASN A 49 -5.84 18.20 -13.56
N VAL A 50 -6.54 17.24 -12.95
CA VAL A 50 -7.37 16.27 -13.68
C VAL A 50 -8.82 16.66 -13.47
N GLU A 51 -9.47 17.12 -14.53
CA GLU A 51 -10.89 17.40 -14.50
C GLU A 51 -11.67 16.18 -15.00
N LYS A 52 -12.63 15.74 -14.19
CA LYS A 52 -13.58 14.70 -14.57
C LYS A 52 -14.66 15.32 -15.45
N ILE A 53 -14.79 14.83 -16.67
CA ILE A 53 -15.80 15.25 -17.63
C ILE A 53 -16.80 14.10 -17.76
N THR A 54 -18.02 14.31 -17.27
CA THR A 54 -19.12 13.35 -17.41
C THR A 54 -20.06 13.85 -18.48
N LYS A 55 -20.17 13.10 -19.59
CA LYS A 55 -21.15 13.36 -20.65
C LYS A 55 -22.14 12.22 -20.73
N ARG A 56 -23.42 12.53 -20.95
CA ARG A 56 -24.41 11.51 -21.28
C ARG A 56 -24.03 10.89 -22.62
N CYS A 57 -24.12 9.58 -22.73
CA CYS A 57 -23.86 8.93 -24.02
C CYS A 57 -24.84 9.46 -25.07
N GLN A 58 -24.35 9.77 -26.26
CA GLN A 58 -25.20 10.03 -27.41
C GLN A 58 -25.61 8.66 -27.97
N ALA A 59 -26.89 8.32 -27.94
CA ALA A 59 -27.39 7.05 -28.46
C ALA A 59 -28.50 7.27 -29.48
N LYS A 60 -28.58 6.37 -30.46
CA LYS A 60 -29.60 6.38 -31.52
C LYS A 60 -30.97 5.84 -31.06
N THR A 61 -31.05 5.20 -29.89
CA THR A 61 -32.29 4.58 -29.38
C THR A 61 -32.50 4.82 -27.87
N PRO A 62 -33.78 4.89 -27.40
CA PRO A 62 -34.10 5.24 -26.01
C PRO A 62 -33.61 4.23 -24.96
N LYS A 63 -33.53 2.93 -25.29
CA LYS A 63 -33.08 1.87 -24.37
C LYS A 63 -31.61 1.99 -23.98
N MET A 64 -30.74 2.53 -24.84
CA MET A 64 -29.32 2.77 -24.53
C MET A 64 -29.11 3.97 -23.59
N LEU A 65 -30.08 4.89 -23.48
CA LEU A 65 -29.93 6.14 -22.71
C LEU A 65 -30.22 6.00 -21.22
N ARG A 66 -30.76 4.87 -20.78
CA ARG A 66 -31.35 4.78 -19.43
C ARG A 66 -30.31 4.88 -18.31
N ASN A 67 -29.05 4.48 -18.54
CA ASN A 67 -27.96 4.57 -17.56
C ASN A 67 -26.55 4.76 -18.17
N CYS A 68 -26.45 5.28 -19.40
CA CYS A 68 -25.15 5.40 -20.08
C CYS A 68 -24.49 6.77 -19.81
N TRP A 69 -23.35 6.73 -19.11
CA TRP A 69 -22.49 7.88 -18.85
C TRP A 69 -21.09 7.63 -19.41
N ASN A 70 -20.61 8.52 -20.27
CA ASN A 70 -19.22 8.56 -20.69
C ASN A 70 -18.43 9.44 -19.72
N VAL A 71 -17.55 8.80 -18.95
CA VAL A 71 -16.61 9.47 -18.06
C VAL A 71 -15.28 9.60 -18.80
N ASN A 72 -14.82 10.84 -18.99
CA ASN A 72 -13.49 11.13 -19.53
C ASN A 72 -12.72 12.04 -18.56
N TYR A 73 -11.41 12.09 -18.70
CA TYR A 73 -10.53 12.88 -17.86
C TYR A 73 -9.68 13.80 -18.74
N LYS A 74 -9.73 15.11 -18.47
CA LYS A 74 -8.88 16.08 -19.16
C LYS A 74 -7.81 16.60 -18.23
N LYS A 75 -6.55 16.49 -18.65
CA LYS A 75 -5.42 17.15 -17.97
C LYS A 75 -5.42 18.63 -18.37
N ARG A 76 -5.45 19.53 -17.39
CA ARG A 76 -5.19 20.96 -17.59
C ARG A 76 -3.86 21.33 -16.96
N LYS A 77 -3.03 22.12 -17.63
CA LYS A 77 -1.78 22.64 -17.04
C LYS A 77 -2.13 23.51 -15.85
N GLN A 78 -1.74 23.08 -14.65
CA GLN A 78 -1.96 23.79 -13.40
C GLN A 78 -0.96 23.28 -12.37
N ILE A 79 -0.22 24.19 -11.74
CA ILE A 79 0.66 23.84 -10.62
C ILE A 79 -0.20 23.71 -9.37
N SER A 80 -0.36 22.48 -8.87
CA SER A 80 -1.16 22.17 -7.69
C SER A 80 -0.30 21.38 -6.70
N LEU A 81 -0.22 21.87 -5.46
CA LEU A 81 0.39 21.14 -4.37
C LEU A 81 -0.43 19.87 -4.08
N LYS A 82 0.20 18.69 -4.19
CA LYS A 82 -0.43 17.41 -3.86
C LYS A 82 -0.12 16.89 -2.48
N GLY A 83 0.94 17.40 -1.88
CA GLY A 83 1.36 17.03 -0.53
C GLY A 83 2.84 17.27 -0.36
N TYR A 84 3.41 16.55 0.59
CA TYR A 84 4.78 16.69 1.03
C TYR A 84 5.43 15.32 1.10
N ARG A 85 6.64 15.19 0.57
CA ARG A 85 7.54 14.09 0.85
C ARG A 85 8.34 14.47 2.08
N VAL A 86 8.26 13.66 3.11
CA VAL A 86 8.95 13.88 4.38
C VAL A 86 10.06 12.83 4.48
N LYS A 87 11.31 13.29 4.57
CA LYS A 87 12.45 12.43 4.89
C LYS A 87 12.60 12.38 6.40
N LEU A 88 12.76 11.17 6.91
CA LEU A 88 12.72 10.88 8.33
C LEU A 88 13.93 10.03 8.70
N SER A 89 14.43 10.18 9.92
CA SER A 89 15.50 9.35 10.45
C SER A 89 15.11 8.69 11.79
N TYR A 90 15.54 7.44 11.96
CA TYR A 90 15.43 6.72 13.23
C TYR A 90 16.58 5.73 13.36
N LYS A 91 17.37 5.83 14.44
CA LYS A 91 18.53 4.96 14.72
C LYS A 91 19.49 4.80 13.52
N GLY A 92 19.84 5.91 12.87
CA GLY A 92 20.75 5.92 11.71
C GLY A 92 20.15 5.43 10.39
N LYS A 93 18.86 5.06 10.37
CA LYS A 93 18.14 4.67 9.14
C LYS A 93 17.32 5.82 8.60
N LYS A 94 17.18 5.85 7.27
CA LYS A 94 16.41 6.87 6.55
C LYS A 94 15.10 6.29 6.03
N PHE A 95 14.02 7.01 6.27
CA PHE A 95 12.67 6.69 5.84
C PHE A 95 12.11 7.83 4.99
N THR A 96 11.15 7.50 4.15
CA THR A 96 10.38 8.48 3.39
C THR A 96 8.90 8.24 3.61
N ALA A 97 8.18 9.31 3.94
CA ALA A 97 6.73 9.31 4.06
C ALA A 97 6.11 10.33 3.11
N ARG A 98 4.85 10.12 2.71
CA ARG A 98 4.06 11.09 1.97
C ARG A 98 2.91 11.59 2.85
N MET A 99 2.79 12.90 2.98
CA MET A 99 1.74 13.55 3.78
C MET A 99 0.96 14.54 2.93
N ARG A 100 -0.35 14.71 3.21
CA ARG A 100 -1.17 15.73 2.53
C ARG A 100 -0.93 17.13 3.09
N LYS A 101 -0.73 17.23 4.40
CA LYS A 101 -0.43 18.48 5.11
C LYS A 101 1.05 18.52 5.47
N LYS A 102 1.62 19.73 5.55
CA LYS A 102 2.99 19.92 6.02
C LYS A 102 3.06 19.51 7.49
N PRO A 103 3.98 18.61 7.90
CA PRO A 103 4.15 18.31 9.31
C PRO A 103 4.69 19.55 10.05
N SER A 104 4.14 19.83 11.22
CA SER A 104 4.58 20.91 12.11
C SER A 104 5.64 20.46 13.12
N ASN A 105 5.65 19.16 13.43
CA ASN A 105 6.46 18.61 14.49
C ASN A 105 7.82 18.17 13.96
N GLU A 106 8.85 18.32 14.79
CA GLU A 106 10.22 17.84 14.50
C GLU A 106 10.31 16.31 14.52
N GLN A 107 9.33 15.63 15.12
CA GLN A 107 9.23 14.17 15.14
C GLN A 107 7.85 13.70 14.66
N LEU A 108 7.84 12.57 13.95
CA LEU A 108 6.63 11.90 13.50
C LEU A 108 6.63 10.44 13.94
N LYS A 109 5.49 9.99 14.45
CA LYS A 109 5.25 8.57 14.68
C LYS A 109 5.04 7.89 13.34
N ILE A 110 5.89 6.93 13.02
CA ILE A 110 5.77 6.12 11.81
C ILE A 110 5.60 4.64 12.15
N ARG A 111 4.74 3.96 11.40
CA ARG A 111 4.62 2.51 11.40
C ARG A 111 5.59 1.93 10.38
N VAL A 112 6.50 1.10 10.84
CA VAL A 112 7.56 0.48 10.04
C VAL A 112 7.48 -1.03 10.21
N ARG A 113 7.78 -1.79 9.16
CA ARG A 113 7.92 -3.25 9.29
C ARG A 113 9.25 -3.60 9.97
N ASN A 114 9.22 -4.58 10.87
CA ASN A 114 10.37 -4.93 11.71
C ASN A 114 11.55 -5.49 10.91
N ASP A 115 11.28 -6.19 9.81
CA ASP A 115 12.31 -6.65 8.89
C ASP A 115 13.11 -5.48 8.29
N LEU A 116 12.45 -4.36 7.96
CA LEU A 116 13.09 -3.15 7.45
C LEU A 116 13.92 -2.43 8.53
N LEU A 117 13.54 -2.56 9.80
CA LEU A 117 14.37 -2.11 10.93
C LEU A 117 15.65 -2.94 11.09
N ASN A 118 15.75 -4.12 10.50
CA ASN A 118 16.95 -4.94 10.54
C ASN A 118 17.76 -4.89 9.23
N GLN A 119 17.25 -4.24 8.18
CA GLN A 119 17.94 -4.11 6.90
C GLN A 119 19.12 -3.13 6.92
N PRO A 120 20.15 -3.31 6.06
CA PRO A 120 21.26 -2.37 5.95
C PRO A 120 20.82 -0.94 5.64
N THR A 121 21.60 0.05 6.10
CA THR A 121 21.30 1.49 6.10
C THR A 121 21.24 2.16 4.72
N SER A 122 21.59 1.45 3.65
CA SER A 122 21.70 2.01 2.30
C SER A 122 20.35 2.18 1.57
N VAL A 123 19.25 1.68 2.14
CA VAL A 123 17.93 1.66 1.49
C VAL A 123 16.99 2.70 2.11
N ALA A 124 16.45 3.59 1.29
CA ALA A 124 15.36 4.48 1.69
C ALA A 124 14.05 3.69 1.83
N ILE A 125 13.49 3.64 3.03
CA ILE A 125 12.32 2.81 3.33
C ILE A 125 11.03 3.65 3.35
N ASN A 126 10.00 3.20 2.63
CA ASN A 126 8.68 3.82 2.70
C ASN A 126 8.01 3.52 4.04
N ALA A 127 7.51 4.56 4.72
CA ALA A 127 6.83 4.44 6.00
C ALA A 127 5.47 5.15 6.01
N SER A 128 4.55 4.64 6.83
CA SER A 128 3.23 5.24 7.01
C SER A 128 3.19 6.05 8.29
N VAL A 129 2.80 7.32 8.22
CA VAL A 129 2.63 8.19 9.39
C VAL A 129 1.39 7.77 10.17
N VAL A 130 1.51 7.75 11.49
CA VAL A 130 0.41 7.48 12.43
C VAL A 130 0.03 8.81 13.10
N TYR A 131 -1.26 9.14 13.09
CA TYR A 131 -1.83 10.33 13.73
C TYR A 131 -2.36 9.99 15.12
#